data_AF-A0AA39FGN2-F1
#
_entry.id   AF-A0AA39FGN2-F1
#
_cell.length_a   1.000
_cell.length_b   1.000
_cell.length_c   1.000
_cell.angle_alpha   90.00
_cell.angle_beta   90.00
_cell.angle_gamma   90.00
#
_symmetry.space_group_name_H-M   'P 1'
#
loop_
_entity.id
_entity.type
_entity.pdbx_description
1 polymer ?
#
loop_
_entity_poly.entity_id
_entity_poly.type
_entity_poly.pdbx_seq_one_letter_code
_entity_poly.pdbx_strand_id
1 'polypeptide(L)' 'SREAAFTYAISSAGITYAVTAACSRGNITACGCEPAVRERKAVPPNGWEWGGCSADVTYGMR' A
#
# COMPACT_ATOMS: atom_id res chain seq x y z
N SER A 1 -5.81 0.84 28.96
CA SER A 1 -4.57 1.58 29.28
C SER A 1 -4.11 2.32 28.04
N ARG A 2 -3.48 3.49 28.20
CA ARG A 2 -2.95 4.31 27.09
C ARG A 2 -1.83 3.58 26.35
N GLU A 3 -1.02 2.85 27.10
CA GLU A 3 0.11 2.05 26.65
C GLU A 3 -0.38 0.83 25.84
N ALA A 4 -1.46 0.19 26.30
CA ALA A 4 -2.12 -0.87 25.54
C ALA A 4 -2.68 -0.35 24.20
N ALA A 5 -3.37 0.80 24.20
CA ALA A 5 -3.89 1.39 22.96
C ALA A 5 -2.76 1.71 21.95
N PHE A 6 -1.65 2.29 22.43
CA PHE A 6 -0.48 2.58 21.59
C PHE A 6 0.15 1.31 21.03
N THR A 7 0.35 0.28 21.86
CA THR A 7 0.97 -0.99 21.44
C THR A 7 0.14 -1.71 20.38
N TYR A 8 -1.19 -1.73 20.49
CA TYR A 8 -2.06 -2.25 19.44
C TYR A 8 -1.96 -1.44 18.15
N ALA A 9 -1.99 -0.11 18.25
CA ALA A 9 -1.93 0.77 17.08
C ALA A 9 -0.61 0.62 16.30
N ILE A 10 0.54 0.64 17.00
CA ILE A 10 1.85 0.53 16.34
C ILE A 10 2.07 -0.87 15.75
N SER A 11 1.59 -1.91 16.43
CA SER A 11 1.71 -3.29 15.94
C SER A 11 0.87 -3.48 14.67
N SER A 12 -0.38 -3.00 14.68
CA SER A 12 -1.27 -3.03 13.51
C SER A 12 -0.66 -2.28 12.32
N ALA A 13 -0.18 -1.05 12.55
CA ALA A 13 0.48 -0.26 11.50
C ALA A 13 1.73 -0.96 10.94
N GLY A 14 2.53 -1.60 11.80
CA GLY A 14 3.72 -2.35 11.40
C GLY A 14 3.39 -3.54 10.50
N ILE A 15 2.33 -4.29 10.82
CA ILE A 15 1.86 -5.43 10.00
C ILE A 15 1.41 -4.90 8.63
N THR A 16 0.52 -3.91 8.61
CA THR A 16 0.03 -3.29 7.37
C THR A 16 1.19 -2.83 6.47
N TYR A 17 2.18 -2.14 7.05
CA TYR A 17 3.34 -1.67 6.30
C TYR A 17 4.17 -2.81 5.72
N ALA A 18 4.48 -3.84 6.54
CA ALA A 18 5.31 -4.96 6.11
C ALA A 18 4.65 -5.76 4.98
N VAL A 19 3.35 -6.04 5.09
CA VAL A 19 2.57 -6.74 4.06
C VAL A 19 2.54 -5.92 2.77
N THR A 20 2.15 -4.64 2.85
CA THR A 20 2.07 -3.74 1.69
C THR A 20 3.42 -3.64 0.96
N ALA A 21 4.52 -3.52 1.71
CA ALA A 21 5.87 -3.45 1.15
C ALA A 21 6.33 -4.77 0.49
N ALA A 22 5.93 -5.92 1.04
CA ALA A 22 6.21 -7.20 0.42
C ALA A 22 5.40 -7.39 -0.88
N CYS A 23 4.14 -6.96 -0.90
CA CYS A 23 3.28 -6.98 -2.07
C CYS A 23 3.83 -6.11 -3.21
N SER A 24 4.24 -4.87 -2.92
CA SER A 24 4.77 -3.96 -3.95
C SER A 24 6.13 -4.40 -4.51
N ARG A 25 6.90 -5.17 -3.76
CA ARG A 25 8.16 -5.80 -4.22
C ARG A 25 7.93 -7.08 -5.03
N GLY A 26 6.72 -7.62 -5.03
CA GLY A 26 6.42 -8.92 -5.64
C GLY A 26 6.94 -10.12 -4.85
N ASN A 27 7.21 -9.97 -3.54
CA ASN A 27 7.66 -11.06 -2.68
C ASN A 27 6.54 -12.07 -2.37
N ILE A 28 5.29 -11.69 -2.57
CA ILE A 28 4.09 -12.48 -2.26
C ILE A 28 3.23 -12.55 -3.52
N THR A 29 2.83 -13.75 -3.94
CA THR A 29 2.06 -13.96 -5.18
C THR A 29 0.56 -13.63 -5.05
N ALA A 30 0.05 -13.53 -3.83
CA ALA A 30 -1.37 -13.27 -3.53
C ALA A 30 -1.79 -11.79 -3.64
N CYS A 31 -0.82 -10.88 -3.84
CA CYS A 31 -1.03 -9.44 -3.90
C CYS A 31 -0.04 -8.77 -4.86
N GLY A 32 -0.19 -7.46 -5.09
CA GLY A 32 0.69 -6.71 -5.99
C GLY A 32 0.60 -5.20 -5.81
N CYS A 33 0.86 -4.47 -6.89
CA CYS A 33 0.73 -3.00 -6.92
C CYS A 33 -0.74 -2.56 -6.87
N GLU A 34 -0.97 -1.38 -6.30
CA GLU A 34 -2.30 -0.75 -6.20
C GLU A 34 -2.99 -0.69 -7.58
N PRO A 35 -4.21 -1.26 -7.71
CA PRO A 35 -4.91 -1.34 -8.99
C PRO A 35 -5.41 0.03 -9.48
N ALA A 36 -5.71 0.96 -8.56
CA ALA A 36 -6.25 2.28 -8.88
C ALA A 36 -5.32 3.15 -9.74
N VAL A 37 -4.01 2.89 -9.68
CA VAL A 37 -3.00 3.61 -10.49
C VAL A 37 -2.81 2.97 -11.87
N ARG A 38 -3.16 1.68 -12.01
CA ARG A 38 -3.10 0.94 -13.29
C ARG A 38 -4.28 1.26 -14.21
N GLU A 39 -5.44 1.59 -13.63
CA GLU A 39 -6.62 2.04 -14.37
C GLU A 39 -6.47 3.51 -14.77
N ARG A 40 -5.73 3.72 -15.86
CA ARG A 40 -5.42 4.99 -16.52
C ARG A 40 -6.53 6.05 -16.39
N LYS A 41 -6.37 6.97 -15.43
CA LYS A 41 -6.96 8.30 -15.53
C LYS A 41 -6.15 9.06 -16.58
N ALA A 42 -6.84 9.74 -17.49
CA ALA A 42 -6.26 10.52 -18.57
C ALA A 42 -4.98 11.25 -18.14
N VAL A 43 -3.95 11.25 -19.01
CA VAL A 43 -2.69 11.97 -18.80
C VAL A 43 -3.04 13.36 -18.28
N PRO A 44 -2.66 13.71 -17.03
CA PRO A 44 -3.05 14.98 -16.48
C PRO A 44 -2.36 16.08 -17.31
N PRO A 45 -3.04 17.23 -17.54
CA PRO A 45 -2.63 18.23 -18.53
C PRO A 45 -1.28 18.92 -18.24
N ASN A 46 -0.67 18.63 -17.10
CA ASN A 46 0.59 19.16 -16.59
C ASN A 46 1.82 18.27 -16.90
N GLY A 47 1.68 17.27 -17.76
CA GLY A 47 2.83 16.58 -18.38
C GLY A 47 3.59 15.62 -17.47
N TRP A 48 3.02 15.22 -16.32
CA TRP A 48 3.55 14.14 -15.50
C TRP A 48 2.64 12.92 -15.57
N GLU A 49 3.22 11.73 -15.46
CA GLU A 49 2.49 10.47 -15.51
C GLU A 49 2.74 9.67 -14.24
N TRP A 50 1.71 8.98 -13.75
CA TRP A 50 1.90 7.95 -12.73
C TRP A 50 2.64 6.76 -13.34
N GLY A 51 3.62 6.24 -12.62
CA GLY A 51 4.41 5.09 -13.06
C GLY A 51 4.91 4.25 -11.90
N GLY A 52 5.53 3.12 -12.23
CA GLY A 52 6.06 2.19 -11.24
C GLY A 52 4.99 1.33 -10.55
N CYS A 53 5.26 0.99 -9.28
CA CYS A 53 4.40 0.14 -8.47
C CYS A 53 3.99 0.88 -7.21
N SER A 54 2.78 1.44 -7.21
CA SER A 54 2.17 2.02 -6.02
C SER A 54 1.85 0.93 -5.00
N ALA A 55 2.04 1.24 -3.72
CA ALA A 55 1.84 0.29 -2.64
C ALA A 55 0.34 0.09 -2.37
N ASP A 56 -0.15 -1.15 -2.40
CA ASP A 56 -1.56 -1.47 -2.13
C ASP A 56 -1.85 -1.51 -0.62
N VAL A 57 -2.06 -0.34 -0.03
CA VAL A 57 -2.29 -0.19 1.42
C VAL A 57 -3.63 -0.80 1.83
N THR A 58 -4.61 -0.78 0.93
CA THR A 58 -5.92 -1.40 1.18
C THR A 58 -5.78 -2.91 1.38
N TYR A 59 -4.93 -3.58 0.60
CA TYR A 59 -4.62 -4.98 0.84
C TYR A 59 -3.94 -5.21 2.19
N GLY A 60 -2.96 -4.38 2.56
CA GLY A 60 -2.25 -4.52 3.84
C GLY A 60 -3.13 -4.29 5.08
N MET A 61 -4.20 -3.51 4.95
CA MET A 61 -5.15 -3.22 6.05
C MET A 61 -6.26 -4.27 6.19
N ARG A 62 -6.44 -5.15 5.20
CA ARG A 62 -7.56 -6.10 5.10
C ARG A 62 -7.20 -7.44 5.75
#